data_AF-A0A4Q9FMH0-F1
#
_entry.id   AF-A0A4Q9FMH0-F1
#
_cell.length_a   1.000
_cell.length_b   1.000
_cell.length_c   1.000
_cell.angle_alpha   90.00
_cell.angle_beta   90.00
_cell.angle_gamma   90.00
#
_symmetry.space_group_name_H-M   'P 1'
#
loop_
_entity.id
_entity.type
_entity.pdbx_description
1 polymer ?
#
loop_
_entity_poly.entity_id
_entity_poly.type
_entity_poly.pdbx_seq_one_letter_code
_entity_poly.pdbx_strand_id
1 'polypeptide(L)'
;MAVYNTYSDSANTAVRALLTKIGEYYLQRPFNTGSGKGKKDWEKIRDIYFNGKCSYCERGELKLQIEHLIMFNRTEYGLHHPGNIAPVCNDCNKRRKNKNKNYLDWQGQLKQICKERNELDFFETRKKKILYHINESEYKYPTLSEAEKHSIRVIANSLYENIKTESEKSLNLYKELDKAFVNNNKL
;
A
#
# COMPACT_ATOMS: atom_id res chain seq x y z
N MET A 1 0.73 -7.95 -14.01
CA MET A 1 1.82 -8.83 -13.55
C MET A 1 3.13 -8.10 -13.75
N ALA A 2 4.12 -8.27 -12.87
CA ALA A 2 5.44 -7.70 -13.10
C ALA A 2 6.05 -8.31 -14.36
N VAL A 3 6.69 -7.49 -15.19
CA VAL A 3 7.36 -7.93 -16.43
C VAL A 3 8.64 -8.70 -16.10
N TYR A 4 9.22 -8.44 -14.93
CA TYR A 4 10.38 -9.12 -14.37
C TYR A 4 10.13 -9.34 -12.87
N ASN A 5 10.27 -10.58 -12.39
CA ASN A 5 10.01 -10.94 -11.00
C ASN A 5 11.33 -11.18 -10.27
N THR A 6 11.47 -10.56 -9.10
CA THR A 6 12.60 -10.73 -8.18
C THR A 6 12.13 -11.36 -6.88
N TYR A 7 13.05 -11.90 -6.08
CA TYR A 7 12.73 -12.35 -4.71
C TYR A 7 12.21 -11.21 -3.83
N SER A 8 12.62 -9.97 -4.13
CA SER A 8 12.09 -8.78 -3.45
C SER A 8 10.62 -8.54 -3.77
N ASP A 9 10.14 -8.89 -4.97
CA ASP A 9 8.73 -8.78 -5.34
C ASP A 9 7.86 -9.80 -4.60
N SER A 10 8.34 -11.05 -4.49
CA SER A 10 7.70 -12.09 -3.68
C SER A 10 7.65 -11.70 -2.20
N ALA A 11 8.77 -11.22 -1.65
CA ALA A 11 8.86 -10.76 -0.27
C ALA A 11 7.90 -9.57 0.01
N ASN A 12 7.84 -8.58 -0.88
CA ASN A 12 6.87 -7.48 -0.76
C ASN A 12 5.41 -7.96 -0.86
N THR A 13 5.13 -8.95 -1.72
CA THR A 13 3.79 -9.53 -1.85
C THR A 13 3.35 -10.21 -0.55
N ALA A 14 4.25 -10.94 0.11
CA ALA A 14 3.96 -11.54 1.41
C ALA A 14 3.80 -10.51 2.53
N VAL A 15 4.64 -9.46 2.56
CA VAL A 15 4.46 -8.32 3.49
C VAL A 15 3.07 -7.70 3.31
N ARG A 16 2.65 -7.48 2.07
CA ARG A 16 1.30 -7.00 1.77
C ARG A 16 0.23 -7.96 2.30
N ALA A 17 0.35 -9.25 2.03
CA ALA A 17 -0.60 -10.24 2.55
C ALA A 17 -0.71 -10.20 4.10
N LEU A 18 0.43 -10.06 4.79
CA LEU A 18 0.46 -9.89 6.25
C LEU A 18 -0.26 -8.60 6.69
N LEU A 19 0.09 -7.46 6.10
CA LEU A 19 -0.52 -6.16 6.42
C LEU A 19 -2.02 -6.12 6.09
N THR A 20 -2.49 -6.91 5.12
CA THR A 20 -3.92 -7.14 4.90
C THR A 20 -4.53 -7.89 6.07
N LYS A 21 -3.93 -9.01 6.51
CA LYS A 21 -4.47 -9.80 7.61
C LYS A 21 -4.50 -9.04 8.94
N ILE A 22 -3.48 -8.20 9.20
CA ILE A 22 -3.48 -7.31 10.36
C ILE A 22 -4.57 -6.23 10.22
N GLY A 23 -4.75 -5.65 9.03
CA GLY A 23 -5.86 -4.73 8.78
C GLY A 23 -7.23 -5.36 9.03
N GLU A 24 -7.44 -6.58 8.54
CA GLU A 24 -8.67 -7.37 8.75
C GLU A 24 -8.89 -7.73 10.22
N TYR A 25 -7.80 -8.00 10.96
CA TYR A 25 -7.84 -8.23 12.41
C TYR A 25 -8.41 -7.02 13.14
N TYR A 26 -7.90 -5.81 12.89
CA TYR A 26 -8.45 -4.59 13.51
C TYR A 26 -9.87 -4.26 13.02
N LEU A 27 -10.18 -4.56 11.75
CA LEU A 27 -11.51 -4.35 11.18
C LEU A 27 -12.56 -5.38 11.66
N GLN A 28 -12.12 -6.49 12.28
CA GLN A 28 -12.95 -7.62 12.71
C GLN A 28 -13.72 -8.33 11.58
N ARG A 29 -13.20 -8.25 10.34
CA ARG A 29 -13.75 -8.95 9.16
C ARG A 29 -12.80 -8.86 7.96
N PRO A 30 -13.01 -9.70 6.93
CA PRO A 30 -12.28 -9.58 5.67
C PRO A 30 -12.52 -8.24 4.96
N PHE A 31 -11.48 -7.77 4.25
CA PHE A 31 -11.52 -6.53 3.46
C PHE A 31 -10.98 -6.77 2.06
N ASN A 32 -11.89 -7.15 1.16
CA ASN A 32 -11.64 -7.31 -0.28
C ASN A 32 -12.40 -6.22 -1.04
N THR A 33 -11.68 -5.30 -1.68
CA THR A 33 -12.29 -4.19 -2.43
C THR A 33 -12.86 -4.61 -3.80
N GLY A 34 -12.58 -5.83 -4.25
CA GLY A 34 -13.11 -6.40 -5.49
C GLY A 34 -14.46 -7.12 -5.34
N SER A 35 -14.85 -7.51 -4.13
CA SER A 35 -16.10 -8.27 -3.91
C SER A 35 -16.71 -8.07 -2.51
N GLY A 36 -17.95 -8.55 -2.34
CA GLY A 36 -18.61 -8.63 -1.03
C GLY A 36 -18.76 -7.28 -0.31
N LYS A 37 -18.61 -7.30 1.02
CA LYS A 37 -18.75 -6.11 1.88
C LYS A 37 -17.64 -5.08 1.63
N GLY A 38 -16.40 -5.52 1.41
CA GLY A 38 -15.27 -4.61 1.16
C GLY A 38 -15.43 -3.79 -0.11
N LYS A 39 -16.01 -4.35 -1.18
CA LYS A 39 -16.39 -3.59 -2.39
C LYS A 39 -17.42 -2.50 -2.07
N LYS A 40 -18.47 -2.82 -1.30
CA LYS A 40 -19.49 -1.85 -0.89
C LYS A 40 -18.89 -0.72 -0.05
N ASP A 41 -17.95 -1.04 0.83
CA ASP A 41 -17.25 -0.03 1.63
C ASP A 41 -16.42 0.88 0.73
N TRP A 42 -15.67 0.31 -0.22
CA TRP A 42 -14.92 1.09 -1.19
C TRP A 42 -15.81 2.03 -2.02
N GLU A 43 -16.94 1.53 -2.52
CA GLU A 43 -17.92 2.33 -3.26
C GLU A 43 -18.47 3.48 -2.41
N LYS A 44 -18.81 3.23 -1.14
CA LYS A 44 -19.24 4.29 -0.21
C LYS A 44 -18.14 5.32 0.06
N ILE A 45 -16.91 4.88 0.30
CA ILE A 45 -15.76 5.79 0.49
C ILE A 45 -15.60 6.67 -0.74
N ARG A 46 -15.58 6.07 -1.93
CA ARG A 46 -15.42 6.80 -3.20
C ARG A 46 -16.57 7.77 -3.46
N ASP A 47 -17.80 7.28 -3.43
CA ASP A 47 -18.97 7.98 -3.98
C ASP A 47 -19.65 8.87 -2.96
N ILE A 48 -19.62 8.52 -1.68
CA ILE A 48 -20.28 9.28 -0.61
C ILE A 48 -19.27 10.18 0.11
N TYR A 49 -18.22 9.60 0.71
CA TYR A 49 -17.25 10.38 1.50
C TYR A 49 -16.41 11.32 0.63
N PHE A 50 -15.99 10.86 -0.54
CA PHE A 50 -15.21 11.65 -1.48
C PHE A 50 -16.03 12.22 -2.64
N ASN A 51 -17.35 11.99 -2.67
CA ASN A 51 -18.27 12.51 -3.68
C ASN A 51 -17.86 12.20 -5.12
N GLY A 52 -17.36 10.98 -5.36
CA GLY A 52 -16.93 10.53 -6.69
C GLY A 52 -15.74 11.31 -7.25
N LYS A 53 -14.91 11.92 -6.39
CA LYS A 53 -13.80 12.79 -6.78
C LYS A 53 -12.47 12.31 -6.23
N CYS A 54 -11.39 12.69 -6.92
CA CYS A 54 -10.03 12.46 -6.43
C CYS A 54 -9.80 13.19 -5.09
N SER A 55 -9.23 12.51 -4.10
CA SER A 55 -8.90 13.04 -2.78
C SER A 55 -7.86 14.17 -2.81
N TYR A 56 -7.01 14.20 -3.84
CA TYR A 56 -5.95 15.21 -3.95
C TYR A 56 -6.34 16.43 -4.78
N CYS A 57 -7.07 16.25 -5.87
CA CYS A 57 -7.40 17.35 -6.79
C CYS A 57 -8.87 17.67 -6.93
N GLU A 58 -9.75 16.89 -6.29
CA GLU A 58 -11.21 17.05 -6.28
C GLU A 58 -11.89 17.07 -7.65
N ARG A 59 -11.19 16.61 -8.69
CA ARG A 59 -11.77 16.38 -10.02
C ARG A 59 -12.44 15.01 -10.03
N GLY A 60 -13.61 14.95 -10.68
CA GLY A 60 -14.26 13.68 -11.00
C GLY A 60 -13.56 13.02 -12.18
N GLU A 61 -13.39 11.71 -12.14
CA GLU A 61 -12.91 10.91 -13.26
C GLU A 61 -13.78 9.67 -13.43
N LEU A 62 -13.86 9.14 -14.65
CA LEU A 62 -14.60 7.91 -14.96
C LEU A 62 -14.10 6.71 -14.14
N LYS A 63 -12.81 6.69 -13.79
CA LYS A 63 -12.20 5.58 -13.05
C LYS A 63 -11.18 6.07 -12.03
N LEU A 64 -11.65 6.29 -10.80
CA LEU A 64 -10.80 6.53 -9.64
C LEU A 64 -10.13 5.22 -9.19
N GLN A 65 -8.85 5.32 -8.86
CA GLN A 65 -8.04 4.23 -8.32
C GLN A 65 -8.03 4.27 -6.79
N ILE A 66 -7.74 3.13 -6.18
CA ILE A 66 -7.47 3.04 -4.74
C ILE A 66 -6.03 3.48 -4.50
N GLU A 67 -5.85 4.50 -3.67
CA GLU A 67 -4.56 4.87 -3.09
C GLU A 67 -4.52 4.48 -1.62
N HIS A 68 -3.36 4.00 -1.16
CA HIS A 68 -3.09 3.82 0.27
C HIS A 68 -2.44 5.10 0.83
N LEU A 69 -3.11 5.74 1.79
CA LEU A 69 -2.66 7.01 2.38
C LEU A 69 -1.35 6.81 3.16
N ILE A 70 -1.32 5.81 4.04
CA ILE A 70 -0.12 5.22 4.61
C ILE A 70 0.26 4.04 3.72
N MET A 71 1.44 4.06 3.13
CA MET A 71 1.78 3.13 2.05
C MET A 71 1.78 1.67 2.54
N PHE A 72 1.11 0.83 1.77
CA PHE A 72 0.97 -0.61 1.97
C PHE A 72 2.21 -1.36 1.45
N ASN A 73 3.35 -1.13 2.11
CA ASN A 73 4.66 -1.66 1.74
C ASN A 73 5.57 -1.85 2.96
N ARG A 74 6.79 -2.36 2.73
CA ARG A 74 7.80 -2.60 3.76
C ARG A 74 8.46 -1.35 4.36
N THR A 75 8.10 -0.13 3.94
CA THR A 75 8.71 1.11 4.45
C THR A 75 7.79 1.86 5.38
N GLU A 76 6.50 1.90 5.08
CA GLU A 76 5.49 2.59 5.91
C GLU A 76 4.59 1.64 6.69
N TYR A 77 4.50 0.36 6.28
CA TYR A 77 3.72 -0.67 6.97
C TYR A 77 2.25 -0.30 7.17
N GLY A 78 1.68 0.51 6.28
CA GLY A 78 0.26 0.86 6.31
C GLY A 78 -0.59 -0.37 6.08
N LEU A 79 -1.69 -0.50 6.83
CA LEU A 79 -2.59 -1.65 6.76
C LEU A 79 -3.54 -1.52 5.56
N HIS A 80 -3.91 -2.65 4.96
CA HIS A 80 -5.01 -2.67 3.99
C HIS A 80 -6.33 -2.58 4.76
N HIS A 81 -6.80 -1.35 4.97
CA HIS A 81 -7.95 -1.03 5.81
C HIS A 81 -8.80 0.06 5.13
N PRO A 82 -10.15 0.06 5.27
CA PRO A 82 -11.00 1.06 4.64
C PRO A 82 -10.59 2.52 4.97
N GLY A 83 -10.24 2.82 6.24
CA GLY A 83 -9.75 4.15 6.63
C GLY A 83 -8.36 4.54 6.13
N ASN A 84 -7.65 3.63 5.45
CA ASN A 84 -6.36 3.92 4.83
C ASN A 84 -6.45 4.08 3.32
N ILE A 85 -7.64 3.90 2.73
CA ILE A 85 -7.80 3.99 1.28
C ILE A 85 -8.57 5.22 0.87
N ALA A 86 -8.14 5.87 -0.19
CA ALA A 86 -8.83 7.02 -0.76
C ALA A 86 -8.88 6.94 -2.28
N PRO A 87 -9.91 7.53 -2.92
CA PRO A 87 -9.98 7.59 -4.37
C PRO A 87 -9.04 8.64 -4.93
N VAL A 88 -8.26 8.25 -5.93
CA VAL A 88 -7.36 9.15 -6.65
C VAL A 88 -7.51 8.99 -8.16
N CYS A 89 -7.32 10.08 -8.90
CA CYS A 89 -7.19 9.99 -10.34
C CYS A 89 -5.85 9.38 -10.75
N ASN A 90 -5.75 8.91 -11.98
CA ASN A 90 -4.53 8.29 -12.51
C ASN A 90 -3.31 9.25 -12.48
N ASP A 91 -3.54 10.55 -12.71
CA ASP A 91 -2.46 11.56 -12.67
C ASP A 91 -1.92 11.77 -11.24
N CYS A 92 -2.82 11.88 -10.26
CA CYS A 92 -2.45 12.08 -8.86
C CYS A 92 -1.93 10.81 -8.19
N ASN A 93 -2.29 9.61 -8.69
CA ASN A 93 -1.79 8.33 -8.18
C ASN A 93 -0.30 8.10 -8.48
N LYS A 94 0.29 8.87 -9.41
CA LYS A 94 1.73 8.85 -9.65
C LYS A 94 2.44 9.57 -8.51
N ARG A 95 2.89 8.79 -7.52
CA ARG A 95 3.57 9.33 -6.33
C ARG A 95 4.80 10.15 -6.73
N ARG A 96 4.81 11.42 -6.33
CA ARG A 96 5.93 12.34 -6.55
C ARG A 96 7.07 11.98 -5.61
N LYS A 97 8.27 12.39 -5.99
CA LYS A 97 9.48 12.23 -5.19
C LYS A 97 9.99 13.57 -4.71
N ASN A 98 10.57 13.61 -3.53
CA ASN A 98 11.29 14.78 -3.04
C ASN A 98 12.68 14.91 -3.71
N LYS A 99 13.43 15.96 -3.34
CA LYS A 99 14.78 16.22 -3.85
C LYS A 99 15.76 15.06 -3.61
N ASN A 100 15.53 14.26 -2.57
CA ASN A 100 16.34 13.09 -2.21
C ASN A 100 15.88 11.81 -2.93
N LYS A 101 14.99 11.92 -3.92
CA LYS A 101 14.39 10.80 -4.67
C LYS A 101 13.55 9.83 -3.83
N ASN A 102 13.20 10.21 -2.60
CA ASN A 102 12.26 9.46 -1.77
C ASN A 102 10.83 9.82 -2.14
N TYR A 103 9.94 8.84 -2.11
CA TYR A 103 8.51 9.08 -2.32
C TYR A 103 7.93 9.99 -1.23
N LEU A 104 7.03 10.88 -1.62
CA LEU A 104 6.31 11.72 -0.67
C LEU A 104 5.25 10.91 0.08
N ASP A 105 5.05 11.22 1.36
CA ASP A 105 3.85 10.81 2.10
C ASP A 105 2.60 11.48 1.51
N TRP A 106 1.42 11.12 2.00
CA TRP A 106 0.19 11.55 1.32
C TRP A 106 -0.04 13.06 1.46
N GLN A 107 0.48 13.67 2.54
CA GLN A 107 0.40 15.11 2.79
C GLN A 107 1.35 15.87 1.85
N GLY A 108 2.58 15.39 1.70
CA GLY A 108 3.55 15.91 0.75
C GLY A 108 3.05 15.77 -0.68
N GLN A 109 2.47 14.61 -1.03
CA GLN A 109 1.84 14.37 -2.33
C GLN A 109 0.72 15.38 -2.59
N LEU A 110 -0.21 15.56 -1.64
CA LEU A 110 -1.29 16.53 -1.73
C LEU A 110 -0.74 17.95 -1.93
N LYS A 111 0.22 18.37 -1.10
CA LYS A 111 0.82 19.71 -1.18
C LYS A 111 1.50 19.95 -2.53
N GLN A 112 2.22 18.95 -3.03
CA GLN A 112 2.89 19.01 -4.31
C GLN A 112 1.89 19.10 -5.47
N ILE A 113 0.79 18.33 -5.44
CA ILE A 113 -0.28 18.39 -6.44
C ILE A 113 -0.96 19.77 -6.43
N CYS A 114 -1.29 20.31 -5.24
CA CYS A 114 -1.84 21.65 -5.11
C CYS A 114 -0.88 22.70 -5.70
N LYS A 115 0.43 22.58 -5.43
CA LYS A 115 1.44 23.50 -5.97
C LYS A 115 1.55 23.41 -7.49
N GLU A 116 1.63 22.21 -8.06
CA GLU A 116 1.72 21.97 -9.51
C GLU A 116 0.52 22.54 -10.28
N ARG A 117 -0.63 22.69 -9.60
CA ARG A 117 -1.89 23.14 -10.19
C ARG A 117 -2.28 24.57 -9.82
N ASN A 118 -1.43 25.31 -9.09
CA ASN A 118 -1.75 26.63 -8.54
C ASN A 118 -3.03 26.62 -7.66
N GLU A 119 -3.23 25.55 -6.90
CA GLU A 119 -4.39 25.29 -6.04
C GLU A 119 -3.98 25.19 -4.54
N LEU A 120 -2.93 25.91 -4.12
CA LEU A 120 -2.42 25.85 -2.73
C LEU A 120 -3.44 26.30 -1.68
N ASP A 121 -4.34 27.22 -2.03
CA ASP A 121 -5.41 27.68 -1.12
C ASP A 121 -6.39 26.56 -0.73
N PHE A 122 -6.50 25.51 -1.56
CA PHE A 122 -7.33 24.34 -1.28
C PHE A 122 -6.62 23.27 -0.44
N PHE A 123 -5.32 23.42 -0.19
CA PHE A 123 -4.50 22.41 0.51
C PHE A 123 -5.10 22.01 1.86
N GLU A 124 -5.38 23.00 2.72
CA GLU A 124 -5.87 22.74 4.07
C GLU A 124 -7.27 22.13 4.07
N THR A 125 -8.16 22.57 3.17
CA THR A 125 -9.51 22.02 3.04
C THR A 125 -9.48 20.55 2.61
N ARG A 126 -8.67 20.22 1.59
CA ARG A 126 -8.51 18.84 1.11
C ARG A 126 -7.82 17.95 2.14
N LYS A 127 -6.81 18.47 2.83
CA LYS A 127 -6.13 17.80 3.93
C LYS A 127 -7.10 17.47 5.07
N LYS A 128 -7.94 18.43 5.49
CA LYS A 128 -8.97 18.21 6.51
C LYS A 128 -9.94 17.09 6.13
N LYS A 129 -10.37 17.04 4.86
CA LYS A 129 -11.26 15.97 4.37
C LYS A 129 -10.61 14.58 4.49
N ILE A 130 -9.34 14.46 4.10
CA ILE A 130 -8.59 13.19 4.23
C ILE A 130 -8.40 12.84 5.72
N LEU A 131 -8.03 13.79 6.57
CA LEU A 131 -7.87 13.56 8.01
C LEU A 131 -9.18 13.14 8.67
N TYR A 132 -10.30 13.74 8.30
CA TYR A 132 -11.62 13.33 8.76
C TYR A 132 -11.91 11.86 8.39
N HIS A 133 -11.59 11.45 7.15
CA HIS A 133 -11.75 10.07 6.74
C HIS A 133 -10.89 9.11 7.59
N ILE A 134 -9.62 9.45 7.81
CA ILE A 134 -8.68 8.63 8.60
C ILE A 134 -9.14 8.54 10.06
N ASN A 135 -9.59 9.62 10.68
CA ASN A 135 -9.73 9.69 12.14
C ASN A 135 -11.18 9.57 12.65
N GLU A 136 -12.15 10.09 11.90
CA GLU A 136 -13.50 10.37 12.42
C GLU A 136 -14.62 9.64 11.66
N SER A 137 -14.37 9.19 10.43
CA SER A 137 -15.40 8.52 9.63
C SER A 137 -15.78 7.14 10.19
N GLU A 138 -16.89 6.56 9.70
CA GLU A 138 -17.29 5.18 10.03
C GLU A 138 -16.19 4.15 9.66
N TYR A 139 -15.29 4.56 8.77
CA TYR A 139 -14.18 3.76 8.26
C TYR A 139 -12.85 4.06 8.93
N LYS A 140 -12.80 4.88 9.99
CA LYS A 140 -11.56 5.36 10.63
C LYS A 140 -10.49 4.28 10.76
N TYR A 141 -9.26 4.68 10.49
CA TYR A 141 -8.10 3.81 10.61
C TYR A 141 -7.87 3.42 12.09
N PRO A 142 -7.42 2.20 12.40
CA PRO A 142 -7.17 1.79 13.77
C PRO A 142 -6.12 2.69 14.44
N THR A 143 -6.41 3.08 15.68
CA THR A 143 -5.46 3.78 16.55
C THR A 143 -4.45 2.77 17.09
N LEU A 144 -3.29 2.68 16.43
CA LEU A 144 -2.21 1.81 16.85
C LEU A 144 -1.31 2.52 17.86
N SER A 145 -1.00 1.85 18.96
CA SER A 145 0.04 2.27 19.89
C SER A 145 1.43 2.21 19.24
N GLU A 146 2.41 2.92 19.81
CA GLU A 146 3.79 2.87 19.33
C GLU A 146 4.38 1.45 19.41
N ALA A 147 4.00 0.66 20.42
CA ALA A 147 4.40 -0.74 20.55
C ALA A 147 3.82 -1.61 19.43
N GLU A 148 2.54 -1.42 19.06
CA GLU A 148 1.92 -2.13 17.95
C GLU A 148 2.57 -1.76 16.61
N LYS A 149 2.75 -0.46 16.33
CA LYS A 149 3.45 0.01 15.12
C LYS A 149 4.86 -0.58 15.03
N HIS A 150 5.60 -0.57 16.14
CA HIS A 150 6.93 -1.16 16.21
C HIS A 150 6.90 -2.66 15.93
N SER A 151 5.95 -3.38 16.53
CA SER A 151 5.79 -4.83 16.35
C SER A 151 5.48 -5.18 14.89
N ILE A 152 4.53 -4.46 14.26
CA ILE A 152 4.20 -4.65 12.84
C ILE A 152 5.44 -4.45 11.98
N ARG A 153 6.22 -3.39 12.23
CA ARG A 153 7.47 -3.11 11.52
C ARG A 153 8.49 -4.25 11.66
N VAL A 154 8.71 -4.74 12.88
CA VAL A 154 9.67 -5.82 13.15
C VAL A 154 9.24 -7.10 12.44
N ILE A 155 7.97 -7.49 12.56
CA ILE A 155 7.44 -8.71 11.93
C ILE A 155 7.48 -8.60 10.41
N ALA A 156 7.06 -7.48 9.84
CA ALA A 156 7.07 -7.28 8.39
C ALA A 156 8.49 -7.32 7.80
N ASN A 157 9.47 -6.72 8.49
CA ASN A 157 10.87 -6.81 8.05
C ASN A 157 11.42 -8.23 8.17
N SER A 158 11.14 -8.92 9.28
CA SER A 158 11.54 -10.32 9.46
C SER A 158 10.96 -11.21 8.36
N LEU A 159 9.67 -11.08 8.06
CA LEU A 159 9.01 -11.81 6.97
C LEU A 159 9.65 -11.52 5.60
N TYR A 160 9.96 -10.26 5.33
CA TYR A 160 10.60 -9.84 4.09
C TYR A 160 11.96 -10.52 3.90
N GLU A 161 12.84 -10.45 4.90
CA GLU A 161 14.18 -11.03 4.84
C GLU A 161 14.15 -12.57 4.80
N ASN A 162 13.23 -13.19 5.53
CA ASN A 162 13.07 -14.65 5.54
C ASN A 162 12.70 -15.18 4.15
N ILE A 163 11.73 -14.54 3.47
CA ILE A 163 11.31 -14.97 2.13
C ILE A 163 12.43 -14.79 1.11
N LYS A 164 13.16 -13.67 1.19
CA LYS A 164 14.29 -13.42 0.32
C LYS A 164 15.37 -14.48 0.52
N THR A 165 15.73 -14.75 1.77
CA THR A 165 16.73 -15.77 2.15
C THR A 165 16.32 -17.15 1.69
N GLU A 166 15.05 -17.53 1.89
CA GLU A 166 14.54 -18.85 1.48
C GLU A 166 14.56 -19.03 -0.04
N SER A 167 14.25 -17.96 -0.77
CA SER A 167 14.32 -17.97 -2.24
C SER A 167 15.76 -18.13 -2.74
N GLU A 168 16.72 -17.46 -2.10
CA GLU A 168 18.16 -17.59 -2.42
C GLU A 168 18.68 -19.00 -2.12
N LYS A 169 18.30 -19.57 -0.97
CA LYS A 169 18.64 -20.96 -0.62
C LYS A 169 18.09 -21.95 -1.64
N SER A 170 16.83 -21.78 -2.06
CA SER A 170 16.19 -22.64 -3.06
C SER A 170 16.95 -22.64 -4.39
N LEU A 171 17.40 -21.46 -4.85
CA LEU A 171 18.21 -21.36 -6.06
C LEU A 171 19.60 -22.00 -5.89
N ASN A 172 20.24 -21.81 -4.74
CA ASN A 172 21.54 -22.41 -4.48
C ASN A 172 21.47 -23.93 -4.46
N LEU A 173 20.44 -24.50 -3.81
CA LEU A 173 20.19 -25.94 -3.83
C LEU A 173 19.99 -26.45 -5.26
N TYR A 174 19.20 -25.74 -6.08
CA TYR A 174 19.02 -26.10 -7.50
C TYR A 174 20.36 -26.12 -8.26
N LYS A 175 21.21 -25.12 -8.07
CA LYS A 175 22.55 -25.06 -8.70
C LYS A 175 23.48 -26.18 -8.24
N GLU A 176 23.39 -26.60 -6.98
CA GLU A 176 24.18 -27.71 -6.45
C GLU A 176 23.74 -29.04 -7.06
N LEU A 177 22.42 -29.27 -7.14
CA LEU A 177 21.86 -30.46 -7.78
C LEU A 177 22.18 -30.53 -9.27
N ASP A 178 22.08 -29.40 -9.98
CA ASP A 178 22.43 -29.32 -11.41
C ASP A 178 23.89 -29.73 -11.67
N LYS A 179 24.84 -29.24 -10.86
CA LYS A 179 26.25 -29.66 -10.93
C LYS A 179 26.42 -31.16 -10.69
N ALA A 180 25.68 -31.72 -9.74
CA ALA A 180 25.74 -33.15 -9.44
C ALA A 180 25.24 -34.00 -10.63
N PHE A 181 24.14 -33.58 -11.29
CA PHE A 181 23.62 -34.28 -12.47
C PHE A 181 24.54 -34.20 -13.68
N VAL A 182 25.15 -33.04 -13.95
CA VAL A 182 26.09 -32.88 -15.08
C VAL A 182 27.34 -33.74 -14.89
N ASN A 183 27.85 -33.87 -13.66
CA ASN A 183 29.00 -34.72 -13.37
C ASN A 183 28.69 -36.21 -13.50
N ASN A 184 27.44 -36.63 -13.24
CA ASN A 184 27.00 -38.02 -13.42
C ASN A 184 26.79 -38.43 -14.90
N ASN A 185 26.68 -37.47 -15.81
CA ASN A 185 26.55 -37.73 -17.26
C ASN A 185 27.89 -37.80 -18.02
N LYS A 186 29.03 -37.83 -17.31
CA LYS A 186 30.38 -37.96 -17.88
C LYS A 186 31.02 -39.35 -17.65
N LEU A 187 30.20 -40.40 -17.53
CA LEU A 187 30.65 -41.81 -17.52
C LEU A 187 30.53 -42.43 -18.91
#